data_AF-A0A1C6P8A8-F1
#
_entry.id   AF-A0A1C6P8A8-F1
#
_cell.length_a   1.000
_cell.length_b   1.000
_cell.length_c   1.000
_cell.angle_alpha   90.00
_cell.angle_beta   90.00
_cell.angle_gamma   90.00
#
_symmetry.space_group_name_H-M   'P 1'
#
loop_
_entity.id
_entity.type
_entity.pdbx_description
1 polymer ?
#
loop_
_entity_poly.entity_id
_entity_poly.type
_entity_poly.pdbx_seq_one_letter_code
_entity_poly.pdbx_strand_id
1 'polypeptide(L)' 'MTPEQKKSNRRLGLILASIALMFFIGFIVRMVWVGH' A
#
# COMPACT_ATOMS: atom_id res chain seq x y z
N MET A 1 18.32 4.24 16.02
CA MET A 1 17.50 4.82 14.93
C MET A 1 17.36 6.30 15.21
N THR A 2 17.91 7.17 14.36
CA THR A 2 17.82 8.62 14.61
C THR A 2 16.38 9.11 14.33
N PRO A 3 15.95 10.24 14.91
CA PRO A 3 14.64 10.84 14.63
C PRO A 3 14.37 11.06 13.13
N GLU A 4 15.41 11.42 12.38
CA GLU A 4 15.37 11.66 10.93
C GLU A 4 15.13 10.34 10.18
N GLN A 5 15.82 9.26 10.56
CA GLN A 5 15.59 7.93 10.01
C GLN A 5 14.18 7.42 10.29
N LYS A 6 13.65 7.66 11.50
CA LYS A 6 12.26 7.28 11.85
C LYS A 6 11.24 8.02 10.98
N LYS A 7 11.45 9.31 10.72
CA LYS A 7 10.60 10.12 9.82
C LYS A 7 10.67 9.61 8.38
N SER A 8 11.86 9.30 7.89
CA SER A 8 12.07 8.73 6.54
C SER A 8 11.37 7.37 6.41
N ASN A 9 11.57 6.47 7.37
CA ASN A 9 10.98 5.13 7.34
C ASN A 9 9.45 5.19 7.45
N ARG A 10 8.88 6.15 8.19
CA ARG A 10 7.42 6.38 8.19
C ARG A 10 6.93 6.80 6.80
N ARG A 11 7.63 7.72 6.12
CA ARG A 11 7.27 8.14 4.76
C ARG A 11 7.37 6.98 3.78
N LEU A 12 8.44 6.19 3.85
CA LEU A 12 8.62 4.99 3.03
C LEU A 12 7.48 3.99 3.27
N GLY A 13 7.16 3.70 4.53
CA GLY A 13 6.07 2.79 4.89
C GLY A 13 4.71 3.24 4.35
N LEU A 14 4.41 4.55 4.40
CA LEU A 14 3.19 5.11 3.82
C LEU A 14 3.16 4.95 2.29
N ILE A 15 4.29 5.15 1.60
CA ILE A 15 4.37 4.93 0.15
C ILE A 15 4.09 3.47 -0.19
N LEU A 16 4.74 2.53 0.52
CA LEU A 16 4.56 1.10 0.30
C LEU A 16 3.12 0.67 0.58
N ALA A 17 2.51 1.19 1.66
CA ALA A 17 1.11 0.92 1.99
C ALA A 17 0.15 1.44 0.90
N SER A 18 0.38 2.63 0.35
CA SER A 18 -0.43 3.18 -0.74
C SER A 18 -0.36 2.30 -2.00
N ILE A 19 0.83 1.85 -2.37
CA ILE A 19 1.02 0.95 -3.52
C ILE A 19 0.29 -0.37 -3.26
N ALA A 20 0.50 -0.99 -2.10
CA ALA A 20 -0.18 -2.23 -1.73
C ALA A 20 -1.71 -2.10 -1.78
N LEU A 21 -2.24 -0.97 -1.30
CA LEU A 21 -3.67 -0.67 -1.33
C LEU A 21 -4.21 -0.61 -2.77
N MET A 22 -3.50 0.05 -3.69
CA MET A 22 -3.91 0.10 -5.11
C MET A 22 -3.99 -1.29 -5.73
N PHE A 23 -3.01 -2.15 -5.47
CA PHE A 23 -3.04 -3.54 -5.95
C PHE A 23 -4.19 -4.33 -5.34
N PHE A 24 -4.42 -4.20 -4.03
CA PHE A 24 -5.49 -4.89 -3.33
C PHE A 24 -6.87 -4.49 -3.87
N ILE A 25 -7.09 -3.19 -4.08
CA ILE A 25 -8.34 -2.70 -4.67
C ILE A 25 -8.54 -3.30 -6.06
N GLY A 26 -7.53 -3.25 -6.93
CA GLY A 26 -7.61 -3.83 -8.27
C GLY A 26 -7.91 -5.33 -8.24
N PHE A 27 -7.30 -6.06 -7.30
CA PHE A 27 -7.56 -7.47 -7.10
C PHE A 27 -8.99 -7.75 -6.63
N ILE A 28 -9.48 -7.02 -5.62
CA ILE A 28 -10.85 -7.16 -5.11
C ILE A 28 -11.87 -6.83 -6.20
N VAL A 29 -11.67 -5.74 -6.95
CA VAL A 29 -12.54 -5.35 -8.07
C VAL A 29 -12.63 -6.48 -9.09
N ARG A 30 -11.50 -7.10 -9.46
CA ARG A 30 -11.50 -8.25 -10.37
C ARG A 30 -12.28 -9.43 -9.80
N MET A 31 -12.07 -9.78 -8.52
CA MET A 31 -12.76 -10.91 -7.88
C MET A 31 -14.27 -10.69 -7.81
N VAL A 32 -14.72 -9.47 -7.48
CA VAL A 32 -16.14 -9.14 -7.33
C VAL A 32 -16.83 -8.95 -8.69
N TRP A 33 -16.17 -8.29 -9.65
CA TRP A 33 -16.77 -7.92 -10.93
C TRP A 33 -16.61 -8.96 -12.03
N VAL A 34 -15.54 -9.77 -12.02
CA VAL A 34 -15.23 -10.72 -13.10
C VAL A 34 -15.33 -12.18 -12.62
N GLY A 35 -15.59 -12.41 -11.33
CA GLY A 35 -15.67 -13.75 -10.74
C GLY A 35 -16.99 -14.48 -10.95
N HIS A 36 -17.62 -14.36 -12.13
CA HIS A 36 -18.78 -15.18 -12.53
C HIS A 36 -18.32 -16.45 -13.24
#